data_AF-A0A8R1DMW5-F1
#
_entry.id   AF-A0A8R1DMW5-F1
#
_cell.length_a   1.000
_cell.length_b   1.000
_cell.length_c   1.000
_cell.angle_alpha   90.00
_cell.angle_beta   90.00
_cell.angle_gamma   90.00
#
_symmetry.space_group_name_H-M   'P 1'
#
loop_
_entity.id
_entity.type
_entity.pdbx_description
1 polymer ?
#
loop_
_entity_poly.entity_id
_entity_poly.type
_entity_poly.pdbx_seq_one_letter_code
_entity_poly.pdbx_strand_id
1 'polypeptide(L)'
;MGAQVKEFRSYGPYSYKIHGQIYHAAGPLHPPTGKALSYGQLYIMDTKQTAEERHSVAPNKNCDRLIMKSLSKLLAEINVFAKSYKCFHSDVVQC
;
A
#
# COMPACT_ATOMS: atom_id res chain seq x y z
N MET A 1 5.08 -16.25 17.94
CA MET A 1 5.93 -16.16 16.73
C MET A 1 5.90 -14.72 16.23
N GLY A 2 7.04 -14.14 15.91
CA GLY A 2 7.14 -12.75 15.48
C GLY A 2 8.50 -12.15 15.79
N ALA A 3 8.76 -10.98 15.21
CA ALA A 3 10.04 -10.30 15.37
C ALA A 3 10.24 -9.78 16.81
N GLN A 4 11.42 -10.05 17.36
CA GLN A 4 11.91 -9.51 18.62
C GLN A 4 12.71 -8.24 18.34
N VAL A 5 12.43 -7.15 19.06
CA VAL A 5 13.18 -5.90 18.93
C VAL A 5 14.09 -5.74 20.15
N LYS A 6 15.39 -5.62 19.92
CA LYS A 6 16.38 -5.31 20.95
C LYS A 6 16.95 -3.92 20.73
N GLU A 7 16.80 -3.05 21.72
CA GLU A 7 17.44 -1.75 21.76
C GLU A 7 18.90 -1.89 22.19
N PHE A 8 19.81 -1.17 21.53
CA PHE A 8 21.18 -1.01 21.99
C PHE A 8 21.41 0.44 22.38
N ARG A 9 21.51 0.68 23.68
CA ARG A 9 21.92 1.97 24.24
C ARG A 9 23.42 1.91 24.52
N SER A 10 24.22 2.28 23.53
CA SER A 10 25.66 2.54 23.71
C SER A 10 25.96 4.02 23.44
N TYR A 11 27.22 4.43 23.60
CA TYR A 11 27.70 5.79 23.33
C TYR A 11 27.76 6.15 21.82
N GLY A 12 26.81 5.64 21.03
CA GLY A 12 26.68 5.89 19.59
C GLY A 12 25.23 6.12 19.17
N PRO A 13 24.97 6.32 17.87
CA PRO A 13 23.63 6.53 17.35
C PRO A 13 22.67 5.41 17.78
N TYR A 14 21.44 5.81 18.08
CA TYR A 14 20.41 4.90 18.55
C TYR A 14 20.24 3.73 17.55
N SER A 15 20.37 2.49 18.03
CA SER A 15 20.34 1.29 17.19
C SER A 15 19.34 0.26 17.71
N TYR A 16 18.53 -0.30 16.81
CA TYR A 16 17.63 -1.42 17.08
C TYR A 16 18.07 -2.65 16.29
N LYS A 17 18.01 -3.85 16.88
CA LYS A 17 18.09 -5.12 16.15
C LYS A 17 16.74 -5.81 16.18
N ILE A 18 16.21 -6.07 15.00
CA ILE A 18 14.97 -6.82 14.82
C ILE A 18 15.35 -8.24 14.40
N HIS A 19 14.88 -9.25 15.14
CA HIS A 19 15.20 -10.66 14.88
C HIS A 19 13.94 -11.51 14.82
N GLY A 20 13.78 -12.30 13.75
CA GLY A 20 12.60 -13.12 13.49
C GLY A 20 11.71 -12.55 12.38
N GLN A 21 10.54 -13.15 12.19
CA GLN A 21 9.64 -12.78 11.10
C GLN A 21 8.91 -11.47 11.40
N ILE A 22 9.07 -10.48 10.53
CA ILE A 22 8.30 -9.24 10.56
C ILE A 22 7.04 -9.44 9.72
N TYR A 23 5.88 -9.18 10.33
CA TYR A 23 4.60 -9.13 9.63
C TYR A 23 4.15 -7.67 9.56
N HIS A 24 3.71 -7.24 8.38
CA HIS A 24 3.12 -5.92 8.19
C HIS A 24 1.61 -6.06 8.05
N ALA A 25 0.86 -5.53 9.03
CA ALA A 25 -0.59 -5.43 8.92
C ALA A 25 -0.95 -4.31 7.94
N ALA A 26 -1.30 -4.67 6.71
CA ALA A 26 -1.62 -3.71 5.65
C ALA A 26 -2.98 -3.00 5.82
N GLY A 27 -3.71 -3.28 6.90
CA GLY A 27 -5.04 -2.74 7.18
C GLY A 27 -6.16 -3.56 6.52
N PRO A 28 -7.42 -3.12 6.67
CA PRO A 28 -8.57 -3.79 6.07
C PRO A 28 -8.52 -3.72 4.54
N LEU A 29 -9.13 -4.70 3.86
CA LEU A 29 -9.20 -4.73 2.40
C LEU A 29 -9.99 -3.53 1.86
N HIS A 30 -11.16 -3.27 2.47
CA HIS A 30 -11.99 -2.11 2.15
C HIS A 30 -11.82 -1.00 3.19
N PRO A 31 -11.95 0.27 2.78
CA PRO A 31 -11.92 1.38 3.71
C PRO A 31 -13.19 1.33 4.59
N PRO A 32 -13.10 1.79 5.85
CA PRO A 32 -14.28 2.00 6.67
C PRO A 32 -15.26 2.97 5.99
N THR A 33 -16.56 2.81 6.25
CA THR A 33 -17.62 3.67 5.69
C THR A 33 -17.29 5.15 5.87
N GLY A 34 -17.33 5.91 4.78
CA GLY A 34 -17.05 7.35 4.79
C GLY A 34 -15.57 7.75 4.81
N LYS A 35 -14.63 6.78 4.77
CA LYS A 35 -13.21 7.07 4.62
C LYS A 35 -12.72 6.84 3.19
N ALA A 36 -11.79 7.68 2.76
CA ALA A 36 -11.09 7.52 1.50
C ALA A 36 -10.23 6.25 1.49
N LEU A 37 -10.03 5.68 0.31
CA LEU A 37 -9.13 4.54 0.10
C LEU A 37 -7.68 4.95 0.41
N SER A 38 -7.00 4.11 1.20
CA SER A 38 -5.56 4.24 1.43
C SER A 38 -4.76 3.52 0.35
N TYR A 39 -3.49 3.93 0.16
CA TYR A 39 -2.62 3.55 -0.96
C TYR A 39 -2.75 2.11 -1.51
N GLY A 40 -2.75 1.09 -0.63
CA GLY A 40 -2.88 -0.32 -1.04
C GLY A 40 -4.29 -0.68 -1.55
N GLN A 41 -5.32 -0.14 -0.89
CA GLN A 41 -6.72 -0.36 -1.24
C GLN A 41 -7.07 0.26 -2.61
N LEU A 42 -6.31 1.26 -3.06
CA LEU A 42 -6.49 1.85 -4.39
C LEU A 42 -6.30 0.85 -5.53
N TYR A 43 -5.59 -0.26 -5.31
CA TYR A 43 -5.40 -1.31 -6.33
C TYR A 43 -6.63 -2.18 -6.57
N ILE A 44 -7.65 -2.07 -5.72
CA ILE A 44 -8.95 -2.74 -5.90
C ILE A 44 -9.72 -2.12 -7.08
N MET A 45 -9.55 -0.81 -7.30
CA MET A 45 -10.23 -0.09 -8.37
C MET A 45 -9.59 -0.36 -9.75
N ASP A 46 -10.29 0.07 -10.80
CA ASP A 46 -9.68 0.15 -12.12
C ASP A 46 -8.46 1.07 -12.12
N THR A 47 -7.44 0.69 -12.89
CA THR A 47 -6.16 1.40 -12.98
C THR A 47 -6.30 2.88 -13.33
N LYS A 48 -7.29 3.27 -14.15
CA LYS A 48 -7.55 4.68 -14.48
C LYS A 48 -8.10 5.44 -13.29
N GLN A 49 -9.08 4.86 -12.60
CA GLN A 49 -9.67 5.46 -11.40
C GLN A 49 -8.63 5.61 -10.29
N THR A 50 -7.79 4.59 -10.08
CA THR A 50 -6.66 4.66 -9.15
C THR A 50 -5.72 5.83 -9.43
N ALA A 51 -5.40 6.10 -10.69
CA ALA A 51 -4.50 7.20 -11.05
C ALA A 51 -5.12 8.57 -10.75
N GLU A 52 -6.40 8.75 -11.05
CA GLU A 52 -7.12 9.99 -10.74
C GLU A 52 -7.28 10.20 -9.23
N GLU A 53 -7.61 9.14 -8.48
CA GLU A 53 -7.73 9.19 -7.02
C GLU A 53 -6.39 9.55 -6.36
N ARG A 54 -5.27 9.05 -6.89
CA ARG A 54 -3.94 9.44 -6.40
C ARG A 54 -3.62 10.90 -6.71
N HIS A 55 -4.04 11.39 -7.87
CA HIS A 55 -3.81 12.78 -8.28
C HIS A 55 -4.70 13.76 -7.50
N SER A 56 -5.87 13.33 -7.01
CA SER A 56 -6.77 14.19 -6.23
C SER A 56 -6.23 14.53 -4.84
N VAL A 57 -5.28 13.74 -4.31
CA VAL A 57 -4.65 13.97 -3.01
C VAL A 57 -3.71 15.19 -3.07
N ALA A 58 -3.79 16.07 -2.07
CA ALA A 58 -3.08 17.34 -2.03
C ALA A 58 -1.57 17.28 -2.38
N PRO A 59 -0.78 16.30 -1.89
CA PRO A 59 0.64 16.21 -2.23
C PRO A 59 0.91 15.94 -3.72
N ASN A 60 -0.03 15.32 -4.42
CA ASN A 60 0.12 14.88 -5.81
C ASN A 60 -0.58 15.80 -6.81
N LYS A 61 -1.21 16.89 -6.34
CA LYS A 61 -2.06 17.76 -7.18
C LYS A 61 -1.32 18.39 -8.37
N ASN A 62 -0.01 18.57 -8.23
CA ASN A 62 0.87 19.14 -9.26
C ASN A 62 1.66 18.07 -10.04
N CYS A 63 1.44 16.78 -9.77
CA CYS A 63 2.09 15.71 -10.50
C CYS A 63 1.52 15.60 -11.92
N ASP A 64 2.38 15.25 -12.88
CA ASP A 64 1.93 15.03 -14.26
C ASP A 64 0.97 13.83 -14.35
N ARG A 65 -0.19 14.06 -14.96
CA ARG A 65 -1.26 13.05 -15.08
C ARG A 65 -0.87 11.86 -15.94
N LEU A 66 -0.10 12.05 -17.01
CA LEU A 66 0.32 10.98 -17.91
C LEU A 66 1.35 10.08 -17.24
N ILE A 67 2.28 10.67 -16.49
CA ILE A 67 3.25 9.94 -15.68
C ILE A 67 2.52 9.13 -14.60
N MET A 68 1.57 9.73 -13.88
CA MET A 68 0.78 9.04 -12.86
C MET A 68 0.00 7.83 -13.40
N LYS A 69 -0.58 7.97 -14.60
CA LYS A 69 -1.26 6.86 -15.30
C LYS A 69 -0.29 5.76 -15.70
N SER A 70 0.85 6.13 -16.29
CA SER A 70 1.88 5.18 -16.70
C SER A 70 2.44 4.38 -15.52
N LEU A 71 2.75 5.07 -14.41
CA LEU A 71 3.21 4.42 -13.17
C LEU A 71 2.13 3.52 -12.56
N SER A 72 0.87 3.96 -12.55
CA SER A 72 -0.22 3.15 -12.00
C SER A 72 -0.44 1.87 -12.81
N LYS A 73 -0.32 1.94 -14.15
CA LYS A 73 -0.38 0.77 -15.02
C LYS A 73 0.80 -0.17 -14.77
N LEU A 74 2.03 0.36 -14.77
CA LEU A 74 3.24 -0.43 -14.50
C LEU A 74 3.14 -1.16 -13.16
N LEU A 75 2.76 -0.45 -12.10
CA LEU A 75 2.60 -1.04 -10.77
C LEU A 75 1.53 -2.14 -10.75
N ALA A 76 0.41 -1.97 -11.45
CA ALA A 76 -0.60 -3.02 -11.55
C ALA A 76 -0.08 -4.29 -12.26
N GLU A 77 0.86 -4.14 -13.20
CA GLU A 77 1.44 -5.24 -13.97
C GLU A 77 2.56 -5.97 -13.22
N ILE A 78 3.44 -5.26 -12.51
CA ILE A 78 4.64 -5.85 -11.91
C ILE A 78 4.52 -6.10 -10.40
N ASN A 79 3.70 -5.33 -9.68
CA ASN A 79 3.67 -5.40 -8.22
C ASN A 79 2.79 -6.57 -7.76
N VAL A 80 3.42 -7.58 -7.14
CA VAL A 80 2.72 -8.75 -6.59
C VAL A 80 1.63 -8.36 -5.59
N PHE A 81 1.86 -7.35 -4.75
CA PHE A 81 0.86 -6.91 -3.79
C PHE A 81 -0.35 -6.27 -4.46
N ALA A 82 -0.13 -5.48 -5.53
CA ALA A 82 -1.23 -4.91 -6.31
C ALA A 82 -2.12 -6.00 -6.91
N LYS A 83 -1.51 -7.10 -7.40
CA LYS A 83 -2.23 -8.28 -7.87
C LYS A 83 -2.99 -8.97 -6.74
N SER A 84 -2.37 -9.13 -5.58
CA SER A 84 -3.02 -9.73 -4.41
C SER A 84 -4.27 -8.95 -3.98
N TYR A 85 -4.23 -7.61 -3.96
CA TYR A 85 -5.40 -6.78 -3.63
C TYR A 85 -6.58 -7.03 -4.59
N LYS A 86 -6.32 -7.20 -5.89
CA LYS A 86 -7.38 -7.54 -6.86
C LYS A 86 -7.93 -8.95 -6.66
N CYS A 87 -7.06 -9.91 -6.35
CA CYS A 87 -7.47 -11.29 -6.05
C CYS A 87 -8.38 -11.32 -4.82
N PHE A 88 -7.91 -10.76 -3.71
CA PHE A 88 -8.68 -10.72 -2.46
C PHE A 88 -10.04 -10.05 -2.62
N HIS A 89 -10.12 -8.99 -3.42
CA HIS A 89 -11.40 -8.36 -3.72
C HIS A 89 -12.33 -9.29 -4.50
N SER A 90 -11.82 -9.98 -5.53
CA SER A 90 -12.60 -10.90 -6.35
C SER A 90 -13.13 -12.08 -5.53
N ASP A 91 -12.28 -12.65 -4.66
CA ASP A 91 -12.63 -13.78 -3.79
C ASP A 91 -13.70 -13.41 -2.75
N VAL A 92 -13.65 -12.19 -2.21
CA VAL A 92 -14.66 -11.69 -1.26
C VAL A 92 -15.98 -11.32 -1.93
N VAL A 93 -15.97 -10.89 -3.19
CA VAL A 93 -17.19 -10.53 -3.96
C VAL A 93 -17.91 -11.76 -4.52
N GLN A 94 -17.23 -12.90 -4.63
CA GLN A 94 -17.85 -14.17 -5.02
C GLN A 94 -18.46 -14.97 -3.86
N CYS A 95 -18.38 -14.47 -2.63
CA CYS A 95 -18.99 -15.07 -1.45
C CYS A 95 -20.39 -14.48 -1.15
#